data_AF-A0A0B4J1H2-F1
#
_entry.id   AF-A0A0B4J1H2-F1
#
_cell.length_a   1.000
_cell.length_b   1.000
_cell.length_c   1.000
_cell.angle_alpha   90.00
_cell.angle_beta   90.00
_cell.angle_gamma   90.00
#
_symmetry.space_group_name_H-M   'P 1'
#
loop_
_entity.id
_entity.type
_entity.pdbx_description
1 polymer ?
#
loop_
_entity_poly.entity_id
_entity_poly.type
_entity_poly.pdbx_seq_one_letter_code
_entity_poly.pdbx_strand_id
1 'polypeptide(L)'
;MGSRLFFVVLILLCAKHMEAAVTQSPRSKVAVTGGKVTLSCHQTNNHDYMYWYRQDTGHGLRLIHYSYVADSTEKGDIPDGYKASRPSQENFSLILELASLSQTAVYFCASSD
;
A
#
# COMPACT_ATOMS: atom_id res chain seq x y z
N MET A 1 16.32 -20.56 -36.15
CA MET A 1 15.30 -20.18 -35.14
C MET A 1 15.80 -20.21 -33.69
N GLY A 2 16.80 -21.05 -33.32
CA GLY A 2 17.29 -21.14 -31.93
C GLY A 2 17.98 -19.88 -31.36
N SER A 3 18.82 -19.19 -32.15
CA SER A 3 19.59 -18.02 -31.68
C SER A 3 18.70 -16.89 -31.14
N ARG A 4 17.53 -16.63 -31.75
CA ARG A 4 16.62 -15.57 -31.27
C ARG A 4 16.01 -15.90 -29.90
N LEU A 5 15.69 -17.16 -29.62
CA LEU A 5 15.13 -17.57 -28.33
C LEU A 5 16.16 -17.42 -27.21
N PHE A 6 17.43 -17.78 -27.45
CA PHE A 6 18.50 -17.61 -26.46
C PHE A 6 18.73 -16.15 -26.07
N PHE A 7 18.74 -15.23 -27.04
CA PHE A 7 18.88 -13.80 -26.76
C PHE A 7 17.71 -13.25 -25.91
N VAL A 8 16.47 -13.67 -26.20
CA VAL A 8 15.29 -13.21 -25.44
C VAL A 8 15.32 -13.71 -23.99
N VAL A 9 15.68 -14.97 -23.75
CA VAL A 9 15.81 -15.51 -22.39
C VAL A 9 16.93 -14.80 -21.62
N LEU A 10 18.08 -14.53 -22.26
CA LEU A 10 19.19 -13.80 -21.62
C LEU A 10 18.78 -12.36 -21.23
N ILE A 11 18.04 -11.65 -22.10
CA ILE A 11 17.53 -10.31 -21.79
C ILE A 11 16.57 -10.34 -20.60
N LEU A 12 15.67 -11.34 -20.54
CA LEU A 12 14.74 -11.51 -19.43
C LEU A 12 15.46 -11.85 -18.11
N LEU A 13 16.56 -12.62 -18.16
CA LEU A 13 17.38 -12.94 -16.98
C LEU A 13 18.23 -11.75 -16.50
N CYS A 14 18.69 -10.89 -17.41
CA CYS A 14 19.42 -9.67 -17.07
C CYS A 14 18.51 -8.54 -16.54
N ALA A 15 17.19 -8.65 -16.72
CA ALA A 15 16.26 -7.74 -16.09
C ALA A 15 16.27 -8.00 -14.57
N LYS A 16 17.16 -7.28 -13.87
CA LYS A 16 17.14 -7.22 -12.41
C LYS A 16 15.71 -6.88 -11.99
N HIS A 17 15.09 -7.75 -11.20
CA HIS A 17 13.84 -7.41 -10.53
C HIS A 17 14.15 -6.20 -9.66
N MET A 18 13.75 -5.01 -10.12
CA MET A 18 13.77 -3.82 -9.30
C MET A 18 12.68 -4.03 -8.27
N GLU A 19 13.08 -4.52 -7.09
CA GLU A 19 12.16 -4.65 -5.96
C GLU A 19 11.60 -3.26 -5.66
N ALA A 20 10.27 -3.16 -5.60
CA ALA A 20 9.63 -1.89 -5.32
C ALA A 20 9.91 -1.52 -3.87
N ALA A 21 10.42 -0.32 -3.65
CA ALA A 21 10.74 0.20 -2.33
C ALA A 21 9.54 0.22 -1.36
N VAL A 22 8.32 0.26 -1.91
CA VAL A 22 7.06 0.15 -1.18
C VAL A 22 6.16 -0.83 -1.91
N THR A 23 5.61 -1.81 -1.19
CA THR A 23 4.71 -2.83 -1.71
C THR A 23 3.40 -2.87 -0.93
N GLN A 24 2.30 -3.24 -1.60
CA GLN A 24 0.97 -3.30 -1.02
C GLN A 24 0.31 -4.66 -1.27
N SER A 25 -0.43 -5.16 -0.28
CA SER A 25 -1.18 -6.42 -0.37
C SER A 25 -2.56 -6.31 0.31
N PRO A 26 -3.64 -6.84 -0.29
CA PRO A 26 -3.70 -7.33 -1.67
C PRO A 26 -3.67 -6.17 -2.68
N ARG A 27 -3.32 -6.44 -3.95
CA ARG A 27 -3.34 -5.42 -5.02
C ARG A 27 -4.75 -4.92 -5.34
N SER A 28 -5.75 -5.80 -5.23
CA SER A 28 -7.17 -5.47 -5.36
C SER A 28 -7.98 -6.27 -4.35
N LYS A 29 -9.08 -5.68 -3.87
CA LYS A 29 -9.96 -6.33 -2.90
C LYS A 29 -11.41 -6.04 -3.26
N VAL A 30 -12.17 -7.10 -3.50
CA VAL A 30 -13.64 -7.07 -3.48
C VAL A 30 -14.08 -7.54 -2.09
N ALA A 31 -14.92 -6.75 -1.43
CA ALA A 31 -15.38 -7.03 -0.08
C ALA A 31 -16.91 -6.92 0.00
N VAL A 32 -17.49 -7.69 0.92
CA VAL A 32 -18.92 -7.58 1.26
C VAL A 32 -19.09 -6.39 2.21
N THR A 33 -20.14 -5.60 2.02
CA THR A 33 -20.51 -4.51 2.93
C THR A 33 -20.62 -5.01 4.38
N GLY A 34 -20.05 -4.26 5.32
CA GLY A 34 -19.95 -4.62 6.74
C GLY A 34 -18.83 -5.62 7.05
N GLY A 35 -18.16 -6.18 6.04
CA GLY A 35 -16.99 -7.04 6.24
C GLY A 35 -15.74 -6.26 6.64
N LYS A 36 -14.85 -6.91 7.39
CA LYS A 36 -13.53 -6.34 7.72
C LYS A 36 -12.58 -6.45 6.52
N VAL A 37 -11.89 -5.35 6.20
CA VAL A 37 -10.83 -5.31 5.19
C VAL A 37 -9.54 -4.82 5.82
N THR A 38 -8.44 -5.51 5.54
CA THR A 38 -7.09 -5.07 5.89
C THR A 38 -6.28 -4.92 4.62
N LEU A 39 -5.64 -3.76 4.47
CA LEU A 39 -4.62 -3.49 3.46
C LEU A 39 -3.28 -3.40 4.18
N SER A 40 -2.30 -4.14 3.69
CA SER A 40 -0.95 -4.16 4.24
C SER A 40 -0.01 -3.42 3.31
N CYS A 41 0.92 -2.69 3.90
CA CYS A 41 2.02 -2.03 3.21
C CYS A 41 3.35 -2.42 3.85
N HIS A 42 4.34 -2.66 3.01
CA HIS A 42 5.71 -2.98 3.40
C HIS A 42 6.70 -2.08 2.65
N GLN A 43 7.69 -1.53 3.34
CA GLN A 43 8.75 -0.71 2.76
C GLN A 43 10.16 -1.24 3.08
N THR A 44 11.11 -1.03 2.17
CA THR A 44 12.51 -1.51 2.27
C THR A 44 13.54 -0.38 2.34
N ASN A 45 13.09 0.88 2.46
CA ASN A 45 13.96 2.05 2.47
C ASN A 45 14.48 2.41 3.86
N ASN A 46 14.04 1.73 4.92
CA ASN A 46 14.34 2.12 6.31
C ASN A 46 13.82 3.54 6.64
N HIS A 47 12.76 3.97 5.96
CA HIS A 47 12.06 5.24 6.18
C HIS A 47 11.30 5.23 7.52
N ASP A 48 11.32 6.34 8.26
CA ASP A 48 10.59 6.48 9.53
C ASP A 48 9.09 6.65 9.26
N TYR A 49 8.73 7.52 8.32
CA TYR A 49 7.36 7.83 8.01
C TYR A 49 6.74 6.85 7.01
N MET A 50 5.50 6.44 7.29
CA MET A 50 4.64 5.75 6.34
C MET A 50 3.24 6.35 6.35
N TYR A 51 2.58 6.29 5.20
CA TYR A 51 1.33 6.99 4.93
C TYR A 51 0.35 6.08 4.21
N TRP A 52 -0.94 6.23 4.53
CA TRP A 52 -2.04 5.69 3.76
C TRP A 52 -2.90 6.81 3.20
N TYR A 53 -3.07 6.81 1.89
CA TYR A 53 -3.92 7.73 1.15
C TYR A 53 -5.06 6.97 0.48
N ARG A 54 -6.20 7.64 0.29
CA ARG A 54 -7.16 7.27 -0.77
C ARG A 54 -7.14 8.27 -1.89
N GLN A 55 -7.48 7.79 -3.07
CA GLN A 55 -7.82 8.58 -4.23
C GLN A 55 -9.20 8.19 -4.73
N ASP A 56 -10.08 9.19 -4.78
CA ASP A 56 -11.38 9.09 -5.39
C ASP A 56 -11.31 9.55 -6.85
N THR A 57 -12.14 8.98 -7.71
CA THR A 57 -12.14 9.31 -9.15
C THR A 57 -12.30 10.80 -9.37
N GLY A 58 -11.34 11.43 -10.05
CA GLY A 58 -11.35 12.87 -10.33
C GLY A 58 -10.87 13.77 -9.18
N HIS A 59 -10.42 13.19 -8.06
CA HIS A 59 -9.89 13.93 -6.91
C HIS A 59 -8.40 13.65 -6.67
N GLY A 60 -7.75 14.56 -5.94
CA GLY A 60 -6.39 14.37 -5.45
C GLY A 60 -6.30 13.31 -4.34
N LEU A 61 -5.07 13.01 -3.92
CA LEU A 61 -4.81 12.16 -2.76
C LEU A 61 -5.30 12.83 -1.48
N ARG A 62 -5.93 12.06 -0.60
CA ARG A 62 -6.34 12.50 0.74
C ARG A 62 -5.74 11.57 1.78
N LEU A 63 -5.10 12.14 2.80
CA LEU A 63 -4.40 11.37 3.82
C LEU A 63 -5.42 10.76 4.79
N ILE A 64 -5.34 9.44 4.99
CA ILE A 64 -6.21 8.72 5.94
C ILE A 64 -5.51 8.64 7.30
N HIS A 65 -4.30 8.10 7.31
CA HIS A 65 -3.47 7.89 8.49
C HIS A 65 -2.00 7.93 8.10
N TYR A 66 -1.15 8.34 9.03
CA TYR A 66 0.30 8.22 8.91
C TYR A 66 0.91 7.71 10.21
N SER A 67 2.18 7.36 10.18
CA SER A 67 2.93 6.89 11.33
C SER A 67 4.39 7.22 11.14
N TYR A 68 5.07 7.67 12.18
CA TYR A 68 6.51 7.99 12.18
C TYR A 68 7.34 6.97 12.98
N VAL A 69 6.70 6.08 13.73
CA VAL A 69 7.38 5.06 14.55
C VAL A 69 6.44 3.88 14.78
N ALA A 70 7.02 2.70 15.03
CA ALA A 70 6.27 1.52 15.43
C ALA A 70 5.36 1.80 16.64
N ASP A 71 4.23 1.10 16.68
CA ASP A 71 3.19 1.19 17.71
C ASP A 71 2.53 2.57 17.88
N SER A 72 2.80 3.52 16.96
CA SER A 72 2.18 4.84 16.92
C SER A 72 1.56 5.14 15.55
N THR A 73 0.38 5.74 15.56
CA THR A 73 -0.32 6.17 14.34
C THR A 73 -1.06 7.48 14.57
N GLU A 74 -1.00 8.37 13.60
CA GLU A 74 -1.61 9.69 13.62
C GLU A 74 -2.74 9.78 12.59
N LYS A 75 -3.75 10.59 12.88
CA LYS A 75 -4.89 10.82 11.98
C LYS A 75 -4.50 11.76 10.85
N GLY A 76 -4.96 11.44 9.64
CA GLY A 76 -4.87 12.33 8.48
C GLY A 76 -6.09 13.25 8.34
N ASP A 77 -6.36 13.67 7.11
CA ASP A 77 -7.49 14.54 6.73
C ASP A 77 -8.85 13.84 6.86
N ILE A 78 -8.87 12.51 6.67
CA ILE A 78 -10.08 11.70 6.55
C ILE A 78 -9.94 10.34 7.28
N PRO A 79 -9.71 10.35 8.60
CA PRO A 79 -9.45 9.13 9.38
C PRO A 79 -10.73 8.33 9.65
N ASP A 80 -11.91 8.93 9.50
CA ASP A 80 -13.18 8.34 9.91
C ASP A 80 -13.50 7.05 9.14
N GLY A 81 -13.88 6.01 9.88
CA GLY A 81 -14.15 4.68 9.33
C GLY A 81 -12.91 3.83 9.04
N TYR A 82 -11.72 4.35 9.36
CA TYR A 82 -10.45 3.64 9.23
C TYR A 82 -9.75 3.49 10.58
N LYS A 83 -8.96 2.42 10.69
CA LYS A 83 -7.93 2.26 11.71
C LYS A 83 -6.60 2.01 11.01
N ALA A 84 -5.51 2.31 11.69
CA ALA A 84 -4.17 2.01 11.22
C ALA A 84 -3.37 1.24 12.27
N SER A 85 -2.37 0.48 11.84
CA SER A 85 -1.48 -0.26 12.73
C SER A 85 -0.08 -0.31 12.14
N ARG A 86 0.92 0.13 12.92
CA ARG A 86 2.34 0.13 12.55
C ARG A 86 3.12 -0.85 13.45
N PRO A 87 3.09 -2.17 13.17
CA PRO A 87 3.78 -3.14 14.02
C PRO A 87 5.31 -3.09 13.94
N SER A 88 5.89 -2.51 12.88
CA SER A 88 7.34 -2.33 12.74
C SER A 88 7.65 -1.13 11.84
N GLN A 89 8.93 -0.76 11.73
CA GLN A 89 9.36 0.32 10.85
C GLN A 89 9.05 0.01 9.37
N GLU A 90 9.05 -1.25 8.98
CA GLU A 90 8.84 -1.70 7.61
C GLU A 90 7.35 -1.86 7.28
N ASN A 91 6.50 -2.15 8.27
CA ASN A 91 5.13 -2.60 8.04
C ASN A 91 4.09 -1.59 8.54
N PHE A 92 3.15 -1.19 7.66
CA PHE A 92 2.03 -0.32 8.01
C PHE A 92 0.72 -0.81 7.40
N SER A 93 -0.29 -1.05 8.23
CA SER A 93 -1.58 -1.59 7.78
C SER A 93 -2.70 -0.57 7.95
N LEU A 94 -3.62 -0.54 6.98
CA LEU A 94 -4.90 0.17 7.04
C LEU A 94 -6.03 -0.84 7.19
N ILE A 95 -6.97 -0.56 8.10
CA ILE A 95 -8.04 -1.48 8.47
C ILE A 95 -9.37 -0.74 8.34
N LEU A 96 -10.28 -1.30 7.56
CA LEU A 96 -11.69 -0.91 7.52
C LEU A 96 -12.43 -1.96 8.36
N GLU A 97 -12.92 -1.59 9.54
CA GLU A 97 -13.62 -2.54 10.42
C GLU A 97 -14.95 -2.98 9.84
N LEU A 98 -15.68 -2.03 9.26
CA LEU A 98 -16.94 -2.25 8.55
C LEU A 98 -16.82 -1.60 7.16
N ALA A 99 -16.48 -2.39 6.15
CA ALA A 99 -16.38 -1.88 4.79
C ALA A 99 -17.73 -1.33 4.31
N SER A 100 -17.72 -0.14 3.73
CA SER A 100 -18.91 0.51 3.18
C SER A 100 -18.69 0.92 1.72
N LEU A 101 -19.79 1.11 0.99
CA LEU A 101 -19.73 1.49 -0.42
C LEU A 101 -19.00 2.83 -0.64
N SER A 102 -19.07 3.76 0.32
CA SER A 102 -18.38 5.06 0.27
C SER A 102 -16.85 4.96 0.42
N GLN A 103 -16.33 3.79 0.79
CA GLN A 103 -14.91 3.48 0.89
C GLN A 103 -14.39 2.74 -0.36
N THR A 104 -15.21 2.62 -1.41
CA THR A 104 -14.75 2.13 -2.72
C THR A 104 -13.86 3.18 -3.37
N ALA A 105 -12.55 2.95 -3.37
CA ALA A 105 -11.55 3.89 -3.87
C ALA A 105 -10.24 3.17 -4.24
N VAL A 106 -9.29 3.91 -4.80
CA VAL A 106 -7.90 3.45 -4.91
C VAL A 106 -7.17 3.85 -3.64
N TYR A 107 -6.37 2.95 -3.09
CA TYR A 107 -5.59 3.18 -1.87
C TYR A 107 -4.10 3.11 -2.18
N PHE A 108 -3.36 4.10 -1.70
CA PHE A 108 -1.91 4.20 -1.88
C PHE A 108 -1.21 4.19 -0.54
N CYS A 109 -0.14 3.42 -0.46
CA CYS A 109 0.84 3.52 0.61
C CYS A 109 2.08 4.24 0.11
N ALA A 110 2.69 5.04 0.98
CA ALA A 110 3.97 5.69 0.72
C ALA A 110 4.85 5.66 1.97
N SER A 111 6.14 5.92 1.80
CA SER A 111 7.09 6.09 2.90
C SER A 111 8.06 7.24 2.62
N SER A 112 8.58 7.87 3.68
CA SER A 112 9.67 8.86 3.61
C SER A 112 10.54 8.81 4.86
N ASP A 113 11.78 9.26 4.75
CA ASP A 113 12.60 9.64 5.91
C ASP A 113 11.89 10.66 6.80
#